data_AF-A0A7X9JVR3-F1
#
_entry.id   AF-A0A7X9JVR3-F1
#
_cell.length_a   1.000
_cell.length_b   1.000
_cell.length_c   1.000
_cell.angle_alpha   90.00
_cell.angle_beta   90.00
_cell.angle_gamma   90.00
#
_symmetry.space_group_name_H-M   'P 1'
#
loop_
_entity.id
_entity.type
_entity.pdbx_description
1 polymer ?
#
loop_
_entity_poly.entity_id
_entity_poly.type
_entity_poly.pdbx_seq_one_letter_code
_entity_poly.pdbx_strand_id
1 'polypeptide(L)'
;MSMAQEKGLDKPVKLKTDLANFLGASSLPRTEITKKLWDYIKANGLQAKTQNGKPENAGKFIVADAKLIKIFNNTKVTSKTGKVTDLTNLKEGETIDMMQMASVVSANIE
;
A
#
# COMPACT_ATOMS: atom_id res chain seq x y z
N MET A 1 13.95 -14.59 -9.37
CA MET A 1 12.46 -14.55 -9.27
C MET A 1 11.98 -13.53 -10.29
N SER A 2 11.26 -14.00 -11.30
CA SER A 2 10.87 -13.26 -12.50
C SER A 2 9.92 -12.10 -12.15
N MET A 3 10.41 -10.86 -12.24
CA MET A 3 9.57 -9.66 -12.25
C MET A 3 8.96 -9.51 -13.64
N ALA A 4 7.97 -10.33 -13.97
CA ALA A 4 7.25 -10.23 -15.23
C ALA A 4 5.82 -9.75 -14.98
N GLN A 5 5.58 -8.44 -15.18
CA GLN A 5 4.41 -7.96 -15.93
C GLN A 5 4.63 -6.49 -16.37
N GLU A 6 5.58 -6.32 -17.29
CA GLU A 6 5.85 -5.08 -18.00
C GLU A 6 4.79 -4.84 -19.09
N LYS A 7 3.74 -4.04 -18.82
CA LYS A 7 3.04 -3.26 -19.88
C LYS A 7 2.10 -2.14 -19.38
N GLY A 8 2.36 -1.56 -18.21
CA GLY A 8 1.54 -0.45 -17.69
C GLY A 8 1.90 0.12 -16.32
N LEU A 9 2.88 -0.48 -15.63
CA LEU A 9 3.32 -0.06 -14.29
C LEU A 9 4.34 1.09 -14.31
N ASP A 10 5.00 1.31 -15.45
CA ASP A 10 6.07 2.31 -15.61
C ASP A 10 5.57 3.70 -16.04
N LYS A 11 4.28 3.84 -16.36
CA LYS A 11 3.71 5.16 -16.63
C LYS A 11 3.67 5.95 -15.31
N PRO A 12 4.29 7.15 -15.25
CA PRO A 12 4.14 8.02 -14.10
C PRO A 12 2.68 8.39 -13.96
N VAL A 13 2.11 8.07 -12.81
CA VAL A 13 0.74 8.40 -12.44
C VAL A 13 0.78 9.52 -11.42
N LYS A 14 -0.23 10.38 -11.43
CA LYS A 14 -0.33 11.47 -10.48
C LYS A 14 -0.80 10.91 -9.14
N LEU A 15 -0.11 11.31 -8.07
CA LEU A 15 -0.33 10.84 -6.72
C LEU A 15 -1.36 11.75 -6.04
N LYS A 16 -2.27 11.18 -5.25
CA LYS A 16 -3.13 11.96 -4.37
C LYS A 16 -2.31 12.65 -3.29
N THR A 17 -2.82 13.74 -2.73
CA THR A 17 -2.14 14.60 -1.75
C THR A 17 -1.48 13.82 -0.61
N ASP A 18 -2.18 12.88 0.04
CA ASP A 18 -1.62 12.10 1.15
C ASP A 18 -0.44 11.21 0.71
N LEU A 19 -0.59 10.49 -0.40
CA LEU A 19 0.47 9.63 -0.93
C LEU A 19 1.64 10.46 -1.47
N ALA A 20 1.36 11.60 -2.11
CA ALA A 20 2.34 12.54 -2.61
C ALA A 20 3.19 13.12 -1.48
N ASN A 21 2.54 13.56 -0.40
CA ASN A 21 3.20 14.07 0.80
C ASN A 21 4.05 12.99 1.48
N PHE A 22 3.57 11.74 1.51
CA PHE A 22 4.32 10.63 2.08
C PHE A 22 5.58 10.29 1.26
N LEU A 23 5.46 10.28 -0.08
CA LEU A 23 6.56 9.91 -0.98
C LEU A 23 7.47 11.08 -1.36
N GLY A 24 7.06 12.31 -1.05
CA GLY A 24 7.72 13.55 -1.45
C GLY A 24 7.71 13.78 -2.97
N ALA A 25 6.68 13.31 -3.67
CA ALA A 25 6.59 13.40 -5.12
C ALA A 25 5.14 13.62 -5.56
N SER A 26 4.91 14.35 -6.64
CA SER A 26 3.57 14.58 -7.19
C SER A 26 3.14 13.52 -8.19
N SER A 27 4.09 12.91 -8.90
CA SER A 27 3.82 11.86 -9.89
C SER A 27 4.94 10.82 -9.88
N LEU A 28 4.58 9.53 -9.78
CA LEU A 28 5.52 8.42 -9.80
C LEU A 28 4.92 7.21 -10.52
N PRO A 29 5.74 6.34 -11.12
CA PRO A 29 5.24 5.08 -11.65
C PRO A 29 4.79 4.14 -10.52
N ARG A 30 3.80 3.29 -10.80
CA ARG A 30 3.23 2.35 -9.82
C ARG A 30 4.31 1.46 -9.18
N THR A 31 5.32 1.08 -9.96
CA THR A 31 6.47 0.31 -9.48
C THR A 31 7.26 1.06 -8.41
N GLU A 32 7.60 2.33 -8.65
CA GLU A 32 8.34 3.19 -7.69
C GLU A 32 7.52 3.45 -6.43
N ILE A 33 6.21 3.71 -6.57
CA ILE A 33 5.30 3.90 -5.43
C ILE A 33 5.33 2.68 -4.52
N THR A 34 5.12 1.50 -5.11
CA THR A 34 5.09 0.22 -4.38
C THR A 34 6.44 -0.04 -3.72
N LYS A 35 7.54 0.22 -4.44
CA LYS A 35 8.90 0.05 -3.94
C LYS A 35 9.19 0.99 -2.76
N LYS A 36 8.85 2.28 -2.84
CA LYS A 36 9.03 3.24 -1.75
C LYS A 36 8.20 2.90 -0.52
N LEU A 37 6.94 2.49 -0.70
CA LEU A 37 6.10 2.02 0.40
C LEU A 37 6.73 0.78 1.05
N TRP A 38 7.17 -0.19 0.25
CA TRP A 38 7.79 -1.42 0.74
C TRP A 38 9.13 -1.18 1.45
N ASP A 39 9.94 -0.25 0.93
CA ASP A 39 11.19 0.18 1.56
C ASP A 39 10.93 0.79 2.94
N TYR A 40 9.93 1.67 3.05
CA TYR A 40 9.49 2.21 4.33
C TYR A 40 9.01 1.12 5.30
N ILE A 41 8.16 0.21 4.83
CA ILE A 41 7.63 -0.91 5.62
C ILE A 41 8.77 -1.75 6.18
N LYS A 42 9.77 -2.07 5.35
CA LYS A 42 10.96 -2.83 5.77
C LYS A 42 11.88 -2.05 6.70
N ALA A 43 12.16 -0.79 6.38
CA ALA A 43 13.00 0.07 7.21
C ALA A 43 12.42 0.26 8.62
N ASN A 44 11.08 0.25 8.74
CA ASN A 44 10.38 0.34 10.03
C ASN A 44 9.99 -1.03 10.61
N GLY A 45 10.32 -2.14 9.96
CA GLY A 45 10.01 -3.49 10.45
C GLY A 45 8.52 -3.84 10.51
N LEU A 46 7.68 -3.17 9.73
CA LEU A 46 6.21 -3.26 9.80
C LEU A 46 5.63 -4.55 9.20
N GLN A 47 6.44 -5.53 8.84
CA GLN A 47 5.95 -6.81 8.33
C GLN A 47 5.43 -7.69 9.47
N ALA A 48 4.27 -8.31 9.29
CA ALA A 48 3.66 -9.25 10.23
C ALA A 48 3.44 -10.63 9.60
N LYS A 49 3.60 -11.69 10.41
CA LYS A 49 3.35 -13.08 9.99
C LYS A 49 1.87 -13.42 9.99
N THR A 50 1.12 -12.84 10.91
CA THR A 50 -0.31 -13.05 11.09
C THR A 50 -1.08 -11.76 10.81
N GLN A 51 -2.34 -11.92 10.39
CA GLN A 51 -3.25 -10.80 10.24
C GLN A 51 -3.53 -10.17 11.62
N ASN A 52 -3.45 -8.85 11.71
CA ASN A 52 -3.51 -8.05 12.93
C ASN A 52 -2.49 -8.50 13.99
N GLY A 53 -1.37 -9.07 13.52
CA GLY A 53 -0.22 -9.41 14.34
C GLY A 53 0.66 -8.20 14.63
N LYS A 54 1.66 -8.43 15.48
CA LYS A 54 2.68 -7.41 15.77
C LYS A 54 3.66 -7.29 14.59
N PRO A 55 4.30 -6.12 14.42
CA PRO A 55 5.39 -5.97 13.47
C PRO A 55 6.57 -6.85 13.92
N GLU A 56 6.83 -7.91 13.17
CA GLU A 56 7.90 -8.88 13.39
C GLU A 56 9.02 -8.76 12.34
N ASN A 57 8.94 -7.76 11.46
CA ASN A 57 9.77 -7.62 10.27
C ASN A 57 9.84 -8.90 9.40
N ALA A 58 8.78 -9.72 9.47
CA ALA A 58 8.66 -10.97 8.77
C ALA A 58 7.20 -11.25 8.44
N GLY A 59 6.97 -11.87 7.28
CA GLY A 59 5.65 -12.27 6.83
C GLY A 59 5.12 -11.44 5.66
N LYS A 60 3.85 -11.69 5.35
CA LYS A 60 3.14 -11.18 4.16
C LYS A 60 2.14 -10.06 4.47
N PHE A 61 1.92 -9.81 5.75
CA PHE A 61 1.05 -8.74 6.23
C PHE A 61 1.87 -7.50 6.55
N ILE A 62 1.25 -6.34 6.44
CA ILE A 62 1.87 -5.04 6.61
C ILE A 62 1.09 -4.33 7.70
N VAL A 63 1.74 -4.10 8.84
CA VAL A 63 1.19 -3.33 9.96
C VAL A 63 1.05 -1.87 9.55
N ALA A 64 -0.14 -1.34 9.74
CA ALA A 64 -0.48 0.03 9.47
C ALA A 64 -0.01 0.92 10.62
N ASP A 65 0.96 1.77 10.32
CA ASP A 65 1.45 2.81 11.20
C ASP A 65 0.66 4.12 10.99
N ALA A 66 0.80 5.09 11.91
CA ALA A 66 0.22 6.44 11.83
C ALA A 66 0.29 7.07 10.44
N LYS A 67 1.44 6.92 9.74
CA LYS A 67 1.61 7.49 8.40
C LYS A 67 0.87 6.70 7.32
N LEU A 68 0.92 5.38 7.39
CA LEU A 68 0.30 4.48 6.41
C LEU A 68 -1.23 4.53 6.52
N ILE A 69 -1.76 4.65 7.74
CA ILE A 69 -3.19 4.79 8.03
C ILE A 69 -3.83 5.90 7.23
N LYS A 70 -3.16 7.05 7.05
CA LYS A 70 -3.69 8.17 6.25
C LYS A 70 -3.91 7.80 4.79
N ILE A 71 -3.02 6.99 4.22
CA ILE A 71 -3.08 6.52 2.84
C ILE A 71 -4.08 5.36 2.72
N PHE A 72 -4.07 4.45 3.69
CA PHE A 72 -4.94 3.29 3.73
C PHE A 72 -6.40 3.70 3.90
N ASN A 73 -6.70 4.68 4.75
CA ASN A 73 -8.05 5.21 4.93
C ASN A 73 -8.63 5.86 3.66
N ASN A 74 -7.79 6.25 2.70
CA ASN A 74 -8.22 6.72 1.39
C ASN A 74 -8.51 5.58 0.39
N THR A 75 -8.49 4.32 0.84
CA THR A 75 -8.64 3.15 -0.01
C THR A 75 -9.97 2.45 0.22
N LYS A 76 -10.84 2.57 -0.78
CA LYS A 76 -12.08 1.80 -0.87
C LYS A 76 -12.25 1.35 -2.31
N VAL A 77 -12.10 0.05 -2.55
CA VAL A 77 -12.23 -0.52 -3.90
C VAL A 77 -13.22 -1.67 -3.89
N THR A 78 -14.06 -1.71 -4.91
CA THR A 78 -14.98 -2.81 -5.16
C THR A 78 -14.48 -3.60 -6.35
N SER A 79 -14.09 -4.86 -6.14
CA SER A 79 -13.67 -5.75 -7.22
C SER A 79 -14.85 -6.13 -8.12
N LYS A 80 -14.56 -6.52 -9.37
CA LYS A 80 -15.56 -6.97 -10.36
C LYS A 80 -16.41 -8.16 -9.89
N THR A 81 -15.92 -8.91 -8.90
CA THR A 81 -16.62 -10.05 -8.26
C THR A 81 -17.49 -9.63 -7.06
N GLY A 82 -17.66 -8.33 -6.81
CA GLY A 82 -18.43 -7.81 -5.67
C GLY A 82 -17.68 -7.76 -4.34
N LYS A 83 -16.41 -8.20 -4.30
CA LYS A 83 -15.59 -8.09 -3.08
C LYS A 83 -15.22 -6.64 -2.81
N VAL A 84 -15.69 -6.11 -1.68
CA VAL A 84 -15.34 -4.76 -1.21
C VAL A 84 -14.10 -4.86 -0.32
N THR A 85 -13.06 -4.12 -0.69
CA THR A 85 -11.91 -3.84 0.17
C THR A 85 -12.09 -2.43 0.71
N ASP A 86 -12.57 -2.34 1.95
CA ASP A 86 -12.74 -1.09 2.67
C ASP A 86 -11.64 -0.98 3.73
N LEU A 87 -10.73 -0.04 3.53
CA LEU A 87 -9.67 0.27 4.50
C LEU A 87 -9.91 1.63 5.17
N THR A 88 -11.08 2.24 4.98
CA THR A 88 -11.43 3.60 5.45
C THR A 88 -11.52 3.72 6.97
N ASN A 89 -11.62 2.57 7.66
CA ASN A 89 -11.74 2.47 9.12
C ASN A 89 -10.55 1.74 9.74
N LEU A 90 -9.45 1.59 9.00
CA LEU A 90 -8.28 0.88 9.49
C LEU A 90 -7.65 1.65 10.66
N LYS A 91 -7.21 0.93 11.70
CA LYS A 91 -6.58 1.50 12.90
C LYS A 91 -5.09 1.16 12.95
N GLU A 92 -4.32 2.01 13.64
CA GLU A 92 -2.90 1.75 13.87
C GLU A 92 -2.70 0.40 14.57
N GLY A 93 -1.77 -0.40 14.05
CA GLY A 93 -1.53 -1.77 14.52
C GLY A 93 -2.33 -2.85 13.79
N GLU A 94 -3.36 -2.50 13.01
CA GLU A 94 -4.00 -3.45 12.11
C GLU A 94 -3.10 -3.74 10.90
N THR A 95 -3.31 -4.88 10.26
CA THR A 95 -2.49 -5.27 9.11
C THR A 95 -3.28 -5.33 7.82
N ILE A 96 -2.64 -4.95 6.73
CA ILE A 96 -3.13 -5.23 5.38
C ILE A 96 -2.31 -6.31 4.70
N ASP A 97 -2.91 -7.02 3.75
CA ASP A 97 -2.18 -7.97 2.89
C ASP A 97 -1.61 -7.30 1.62
N MET A 98 -0.79 -8.05 0.88
CA MET A 98 -0.15 -7.55 -0.35
C MET A 98 -1.14 -7.19 -1.47
N MET A 99 -2.30 -7.84 -1.51
CA MET A 99 -3.35 -7.54 -2.49
C MET A 99 -4.06 -6.23 -2.14
N GLN A 100 -4.28 -6.00 -0.84
CA GLN A 100 -4.75 -4.72 -0.33
C GLN A 100 -3.74 -3.60 -0.59
N MET A 101 -2.44 -3.85 -0.46
CA MET A 101 -1.40 -2.85 -0.82
C MET A 101 -1.51 -2.42 -2.30
N ALA A 102 -1.70 -3.37 -3.23
CA ALA A 102 -1.90 -3.03 -4.64
C ALA A 102 -3.18 -2.19 -4.86
N SER A 103 -4.24 -2.49 -4.10
CA SER A 103 -5.48 -1.70 -4.10
C SER A 103 -5.25 -0.30 -3.54
N VAL A 104 -4.44 -0.15 -2.49
CA VAL A 104 -4.07 1.14 -1.90
C VAL A 104 -3.38 2.00 -2.94
N VAL A 105 -2.34 1.47 -3.58
CA VAL A 105 -1.61 2.21 -4.63
C VAL A 105 -2.57 2.63 -5.74
N SER A 106 -3.45 1.71 -6.18
CA SER A 106 -4.40 1.98 -7.26
C SER A 106 -5.49 3.00 -6.90
N ALA A 107 -5.91 3.06 -5.63
CA ALA A 107 -6.93 3.99 -5.15
C ALA A 107 -6.37 5.40 -4.81
N ASN A 108 -5.06 5.48 -4.57
CA ASN A 108 -4.36 6.71 -4.19
C ASN A 108 -3.60 7.39 -5.35
N ILE A 109 -3.86 6.95 -6.57
CA ILE A 109 -3.37 7.56 -7.81
C ILE A 109 -4.56 8.01 -8.66
N GLU A 110 -4.32 9.00 -9.52
CA GLU A 110 -5.29 9.48 -10.52
C GLU A 110 -5.20 8.69 -11.84
#